data_AF-A0A5C8KZM8-F1
#
_entry.id   AF-A0A5C8KZM8-F1
#
_cell.length_a   1.000
_cell.length_b   1.000
_cell.length_c   1.000
_cell.angle_alpha   90.00
_cell.angle_beta   90.00
_cell.angle_gamma   90.00
#
_symmetry.space_group_name_H-M   'P 1'
#
loop_
_entity.id
_entity.type
_entity.pdbx_description
1 polymer ?
#
loop_
_entity_poly.entity_id
_entity_poly.type
_entity_poly.pdbx_seq_one_letter_code
_entity_poly.pdbx_strand_id
1 'polypeptide(L)'
;MTTWMMVLALAAATDGANARARLAAGPAAPQVVVAQEDTPRMAAEASQWTYLGPDMATIVEFEISPTDPDHMLVANTPFSTIPHNSQMLETRSGGEQWQPIEPLRDVQGLVGFMADGRAVVARNGVFSQAPGASTWTHHPRPGAGTAFSTYHMAISRPDGTVWVAGEENFQLRVFRIDDLDATWTDVTPAGSTAEAYTQ
;
A
#
# COMPACT_ATOMS: atom_id res chain seq x y z
N MET A 1 1.05 -26.95 0.09
CA MET A 1 2.22 -26.07 0.22
C MET A 1 1.66 -24.67 0.38
N THR A 2 1.98 -23.99 1.48
CA THR A 2 1.47 -22.65 1.79
C THR A 2 2.57 -21.66 1.49
N THR A 3 2.31 -20.73 0.59
CA THR A 3 3.24 -19.70 0.11
C THR A 3 3.18 -18.49 1.03
N TRP A 4 4.33 -18.01 1.49
CA TRP A 4 4.43 -16.83 2.36
C TRP A 4 5.05 -15.64 1.61
N MET A 5 4.63 -14.43 1.97
CA MET A 5 5.19 -13.18 1.44
C MET A 5 5.72 -12.35 2.61
N MET A 6 7.00 -12.00 2.57
CA MET A 6 7.75 -11.44 3.69
C MET A 6 8.44 -10.13 3.28
N VAL A 7 8.38 -9.11 4.15
CA VAL A 7 9.10 -7.84 3.95
C VAL A 7 10.49 -7.98 4.53
N LEU A 8 11.51 -7.76 3.69
CA LEU A 8 12.90 -7.90 4.07
C LEU A 8 13.68 -6.67 3.60
N ALA A 9 14.53 -6.12 4.47
CA ALA A 9 15.47 -5.08 4.08
C ALA A 9 16.86 -5.66 3.82
N LEU A 10 17.52 -5.16 2.77
CA LEU A 10 18.90 -5.44 2.43
C LEU A 10 19.84 -4.55 3.24
N ALA A 11 20.75 -5.14 4.00
CA ALA A 11 21.88 -4.43 4.59
C ALA A 11 23.19 -5.10 4.19
N ALA A 12 24.15 -4.30 3.74
CA ALA A 12 25.51 -4.79 3.47
C ALA A 12 26.09 -5.39 4.75
N ALA A 13 26.57 -6.63 4.67
CA ALA A 13 27.04 -7.44 5.79
C ALA A 13 28.06 -6.69 6.66
N THR A 14 27.58 -6.13 7.76
CA THR A 14 28.33 -5.70 8.93
C THR A 14 27.40 -5.89 10.14
N ASP A 15 27.98 -6.23 11.30
CA ASP A 15 27.26 -6.61 12.53
C ASP A 15 25.90 -5.93 12.70
N GLY A 16 24.86 -6.73 13.01
CA GLY A 16 23.43 -6.40 12.91
C GLY A 16 22.93 -5.14 13.62
N ALA A 17 23.78 -4.41 14.34
CA ALA A 17 23.53 -3.07 14.84
C ALA A 17 23.71 -1.96 13.77
N ASN A 18 24.60 -2.15 12.78
CA ASN A 18 24.96 -1.14 11.78
C ASN A 18 24.10 -1.17 10.51
N ALA A 19 23.47 -2.30 10.21
CA ALA A 19 22.43 -2.41 9.19
C ALA A 19 21.27 -1.44 9.43
N ARG A 20 20.88 -1.29 10.70
CA ARG A 20 19.74 -0.49 11.17
C ARG A 20 19.95 1.02 11.08
N ALA A 21 21.21 1.48 11.13
CA ALA A 21 21.56 2.90 11.10
C ALA A 21 21.65 3.50 9.69
N ARG A 22 21.69 2.67 8.63
CA ARG A 22 21.90 3.14 7.24
C ARG A 22 20.64 3.42 6.44
N LEU A 23 19.45 3.03 6.92
CA LEU A 23 18.18 3.55 6.40
C LEU A 23 18.14 5.09 6.44
N ALA A 24 18.85 5.70 7.39
CA ALA A 24 18.88 7.14 7.62
C ALA A 24 20.04 7.92 6.95
N ALA A 25 20.98 7.29 6.21
CA ALA A 25 22.22 7.97 5.81
C ALA A 25 22.73 7.65 4.38
N GLY A 26 22.44 8.54 3.43
CA GLY A 26 23.23 8.76 2.20
C GLY A 26 22.84 7.96 0.94
N PRO A 27 23.35 8.36 -0.25
CA PRO A 27 22.62 8.41 -1.52
C PRO A 27 22.36 7.06 -2.23
N ALA A 28 22.69 5.93 -1.61
CA ALA A 28 22.27 4.62 -2.08
C ALA A 28 21.15 4.16 -1.15
N ALA A 29 19.90 4.49 -1.51
CA ALA A 29 18.73 4.05 -0.77
C ALA A 29 18.83 2.53 -0.54
N PRO A 30 18.73 2.04 0.71
CA PRO A 30 18.69 0.60 0.96
C PRO A 30 17.55 -0.01 0.15
N GLN A 31 17.86 -1.10 -0.55
CA GLN A 31 16.86 -1.84 -1.29
C GLN A 31 16.02 -2.62 -0.28
N VAL A 32 14.83 -2.15 0.01
CA VAL A 32 13.81 -2.97 0.66
C VAL A 32 13.15 -3.79 -0.45
N VAL A 33 13.15 -5.11 -0.27
CA VAL A 33 12.60 -6.05 -1.24
C VAL A 33 11.53 -6.87 -0.52
N VAL A 34 10.33 -6.86 -1.07
CA VAL A 34 9.28 -7.80 -0.65
C VAL A 34 9.51 -9.11 -1.39
N ALA A 35 9.82 -10.18 -0.65
CA ALA A 35 10.09 -11.49 -1.24
C ALA A 35 8.87 -12.40 -1.08
N GLN A 36 8.47 -13.03 -2.18
CA GLN A 36 7.49 -14.11 -2.21
C GLN A 36 8.24 -15.44 -2.28
N GLU A 37 7.97 -16.38 -1.37
CA GLU A 37 8.81 -17.58 -1.19
C GLU A 37 8.79 -18.58 -2.36
N ASP A 38 7.88 -18.48 -3.33
CA ASP A 38 7.73 -19.55 -4.33
C ASP A 38 8.69 -19.48 -5.51
N THR A 39 9.45 -18.40 -5.68
CA THR A 39 10.70 -18.41 -6.46
C THR A 39 11.54 -17.17 -6.11
N PRO A 40 12.69 -17.30 -5.42
CA PRO A 40 13.58 -16.16 -5.22
C PRO A 40 14.22 -15.77 -6.55
N ARG A 41 13.60 -14.85 -7.30
CA ARG A 41 14.32 -14.10 -8.34
C ARG A 41 15.04 -12.94 -7.66
N MET A 42 16.24 -13.30 -7.26
CA MET A 42 17.26 -12.57 -6.52
C MET A 42 17.44 -11.10 -6.93
N ALA A 43 17.43 -10.20 -5.94
CA ALA A 43 18.44 -9.15 -5.89
C ALA A 43 19.72 -9.81 -5.33
N ALA A 44 20.63 -10.17 -6.22
CA ALA A 44 21.94 -10.70 -5.85
C ALA A 44 22.71 -9.56 -5.17
N GLU A 45 22.90 -9.61 -3.83
CA GLU A 45 24.13 -9.14 -3.15
C GLU A 45 24.14 -9.17 -1.60
N ALA A 46 23.05 -9.49 -0.87
CA ALA A 46 23.17 -9.69 0.59
C ALA A 46 22.85 -11.12 1.03
N SER A 47 23.78 -11.70 1.78
CA SER A 47 23.67 -13.03 2.37
C SER A 47 22.79 -13.08 3.64
N GLN A 48 22.17 -11.98 4.05
CA GLN A 48 21.37 -11.89 5.27
C GLN A 48 20.16 -10.98 5.07
N TRP A 49 18.98 -11.53 5.33
CA TRP A 49 17.72 -10.80 5.34
C TRP A 49 17.25 -10.60 6.78
N THR A 50 16.73 -9.41 7.09
CA THR A 50 16.12 -9.11 8.39
C THR A 50 14.62 -8.98 8.22
N TYR A 51 13.88 -9.77 9.00
CA TYR A 51 12.43 -9.64 9.10
C TYR A 51 12.06 -8.30 9.73
N LEU A 52 11.23 -7.52 9.06
CA LEU A 52 10.78 -6.21 9.52
C LEU A 52 9.32 -6.19 9.98
N GLY A 53 8.65 -7.34 10.12
CA GLY A 53 7.23 -7.37 10.43
C GLY A 53 6.34 -6.94 9.26
N PRO A 54 5.03 -6.77 9.50
CA PRO A 54 4.31 -7.10 10.74
C PRO A 54 4.20 -8.62 10.98
N ASP A 55 4.22 -9.04 12.25
CA ASP A 55 4.22 -10.45 12.71
C ASP A 55 3.23 -11.37 11.97
N MET A 56 3.77 -12.39 11.29
CA MET A 56 3.06 -13.54 10.73
C MET A 56 1.86 -13.20 9.83
N ALA A 57 1.91 -12.08 9.13
CA ALA A 57 0.85 -11.69 8.20
C ALA A 57 1.32 -11.84 6.75
N THR A 58 0.46 -12.40 5.87
CA THR A 58 0.71 -12.31 4.42
C THR A 58 0.52 -10.87 4.02
N ILE A 59 1.61 -10.24 3.59
CA ILE A 59 1.57 -8.92 3.00
C ILE A 59 1.09 -9.06 1.56
N VAL A 60 0.11 -8.25 1.17
CA VAL A 60 -0.44 -8.22 -0.19
C VAL A 60 -0.17 -6.90 -0.90
N GLU A 61 0.06 -5.84 -0.14
CA GLU A 61 0.49 -4.54 -0.64
C GLU A 61 1.53 -3.95 0.32
N PHE A 62 2.53 -3.26 -0.21
CA PHE A 62 3.59 -2.63 0.57
C PHE A 62 4.14 -1.42 -0.18
N GLU A 63 4.29 -0.31 0.54
CA GLU A 63 4.81 0.94 0.00
C GLU A 63 5.72 1.63 1.02
N ILE A 64 6.73 2.34 0.52
CA ILE A 64 7.70 3.11 1.30
C ILE A 64 7.59 4.56 0.90
N SER A 65 7.58 5.46 1.88
CA SER A 65 7.52 6.88 1.59
C SER A 65 8.78 7.33 0.84
N PRO A 66 8.63 8.08 -0.27
CA PRO A 66 9.77 8.57 -1.06
C PRO A 66 10.55 9.67 -0.33
N THR A 67 10.00 10.25 0.75
CA THR A 67 10.62 11.34 1.50
C THR A 67 11.04 10.93 2.92
N ASP A 68 10.62 9.75 3.38
CA ASP A 68 10.85 9.25 4.73
C ASP A 68 10.91 7.71 4.72
N PRO A 69 12.09 7.08 4.53
CA PRO A 69 12.19 5.63 4.39
C PRO A 69 11.77 4.85 5.65
N ASP A 70 11.66 5.51 6.81
CA ASP A 70 11.16 4.88 8.03
C ASP A 70 9.63 4.85 8.07
N HIS A 71 8.95 5.60 7.20
CA HIS A 71 7.50 5.59 7.01
C HIS A 71 7.09 4.59 5.92
N MET A 72 6.50 3.47 6.33
CA MET A 72 6.04 2.43 5.40
C MET A 72 4.59 2.06 5.68
N LEU A 73 3.89 1.63 4.64
CA LEU A 73 2.51 1.14 4.70
C LEU A 73 2.45 -0.30 4.22
N VAL A 74 1.61 -1.12 4.84
CA VAL A 74 1.29 -2.47 4.38
C VAL A 74 -0.20 -2.71 4.42
N ALA A 75 -0.69 -3.50 3.47
CA ALA A 75 -1.94 -4.21 3.60
C ALA A 75 -1.65 -5.70 3.82
N ASN A 76 -2.32 -6.31 4.78
CA ASN A 76 -2.26 -7.75 4.98
C ASN A 76 -3.61 -8.43 4.68
N THR A 77 -3.55 -9.73 4.44
CA THR A 77 -4.73 -10.59 4.37
C THR A 77 -4.79 -11.57 5.53
N PRO A 78 -5.97 -11.85 6.07
CA PRO A 78 -6.17 -12.87 7.09
C PRO A 78 -5.72 -14.22 6.56
N PHE A 79 -5.05 -15.01 7.40
CA PHE A 79 -4.96 -16.44 7.16
C PHE A 79 -6.32 -17.08 7.43
N SER A 80 -6.71 -18.07 6.61
CA SER A 80 -7.98 -18.80 6.77
C SER A 80 -8.09 -19.58 8.08
N THR A 81 -7.03 -19.67 8.88
CA THR A 81 -6.95 -20.50 10.10
C THR A 81 -6.65 -19.72 11.38
N ILE A 82 -6.44 -18.41 11.33
CA ILE A 82 -6.17 -17.58 12.52
C ILE A 82 -7.11 -16.37 12.49
N PRO A 83 -7.82 -16.04 13.58
CA PRO A 83 -8.80 -14.95 13.63
C PRO A 83 -8.14 -13.55 13.65
N HIS A 84 -7.23 -13.28 12.73
CA HIS A 84 -6.76 -11.93 12.42
C HIS A 84 -7.54 -11.46 11.21
N ASN A 85 -8.21 -10.31 11.29
CA ASN A 85 -8.85 -9.69 10.14
C ASN A 85 -7.78 -9.05 9.21
N SER A 86 -8.15 -8.73 7.97
CA SER A 86 -7.31 -7.87 7.11
C SER A 86 -7.02 -6.56 7.82
N GLN A 87 -5.78 -6.10 7.78
CA GLN A 87 -5.36 -4.86 8.41
C GLN A 87 -4.51 -4.06 7.45
N MET A 88 -4.76 -2.76 7.49
CA MET A 88 -3.85 -1.75 6.98
C MET A 88 -2.96 -1.33 8.14
N LEU A 89 -1.65 -1.42 7.98
CA LEU A 89 -0.68 -1.07 9.03
C LEU A 89 0.30 -0.03 8.50
N GLU A 90 0.73 0.84 9.40
CA GLU A 90 1.81 1.80 9.15
C GLU A 90 2.93 1.59 10.17
N THR A 91 4.15 1.92 9.77
CA THR A 91 5.31 2.06 10.67
C THR A 91 5.97 3.39 10.41
N ARG A 92 6.54 4.00 11.45
CA ARG A 92 7.40 5.20 11.36
C ARG A 92 8.80 4.95 11.90
N SER A 93 9.16 3.68 12.08
CA SER A 93 10.41 3.26 12.69
C SER A 93 11.13 2.24 11.81
N GLY A 94 10.92 2.29 10.49
CA GLY A 94 11.57 1.36 9.56
C GLY A 94 11.18 -0.10 9.79
N GLY A 95 9.98 -0.34 10.34
CA GLY A 95 9.44 -1.69 10.60
C GLY A 95 9.68 -2.21 12.02
N GLU A 96 10.31 -1.45 12.91
CA GLU A 96 10.46 -1.90 14.31
C GLU A 96 9.13 -1.94 15.07
N GLN A 97 8.19 -1.07 14.71
CA GLN A 97 6.87 -0.97 15.34
C GLN A 97 5.82 -0.72 14.26
N TRP A 98 4.79 -1.58 14.24
CA TRP A 98 3.65 -1.46 13.33
C TRP A 98 2.40 -1.12 14.12
N GLN A 99 1.59 -0.22 13.57
CA GLN A 99 0.31 0.14 14.15
C GLN A 99 -0.80 0.10 13.09
N PRO A 100 -2.05 -0.25 13.46
CA PRO A 100 -3.19 -0.15 12.58
C PRO A 100 -3.41 1.29 12.11
N ILE A 101 -3.77 1.42 10.83
CA ILE A 101 -4.24 2.69 10.26
C ILE A 101 -5.70 2.87 10.66
N GLU A 102 -6.00 3.88 11.49
CA GLU A 102 -7.39 4.29 11.76
C GLU A 102 -7.90 5.24 10.69
N PRO A 103 -9.15 5.10 10.20
CA PRO A 103 -10.21 4.19 10.66
C PRO A 103 -10.27 2.83 9.91
N LEU A 104 -9.18 2.43 9.25
CA LEU A 104 -9.13 1.30 8.30
C LEU A 104 -8.77 -0.04 8.97
N ARG A 105 -9.40 -0.34 10.11
CA ARG A 105 -9.33 -1.66 10.74
C ARG A 105 -10.18 -2.67 9.96
N ASP A 106 -9.75 -3.93 10.00
CA ASP A 106 -10.51 -5.07 9.50
C ASP A 106 -10.87 -4.97 8.01
N VAL A 107 -10.06 -4.24 7.25
CA VAL A 107 -10.19 -4.07 5.80
C VAL A 107 -8.87 -4.34 5.09
N GLN A 108 -8.98 -4.93 3.90
CA GLN A 108 -7.92 -4.96 2.90
C GLN A 108 -7.98 -3.66 2.09
N GLY A 109 -6.86 -3.13 1.64
CA GLY A 109 -6.85 -1.92 0.85
C GLY A 109 -5.59 -1.87 0.02
N LEU A 110 -5.48 -0.79 -0.73
CA LEU A 110 -4.34 -0.49 -1.56
C LEU A 110 -3.60 0.67 -0.92
N VAL A 111 -2.29 0.54 -0.72
CA VAL A 111 -1.46 1.58 -0.11
C VAL A 111 -0.67 2.32 -1.18
N GLY A 112 -0.22 3.53 -0.89
CA GLY A 112 0.56 4.35 -1.80
C GLY A 112 1.13 5.58 -1.13
N PHE A 113 2.17 6.14 -1.73
CA PHE A 113 2.71 7.44 -1.37
C PHE A 113 2.77 8.38 -2.59
N MET A 114 2.40 9.63 -2.35
CA MET A 114 2.67 10.74 -3.26
C MET A 114 4.13 11.17 -3.19
N ALA A 115 4.59 11.96 -4.16
CA ALA A 115 5.96 12.47 -4.19
C ALA A 115 6.31 13.40 -3.03
N ASP A 116 5.31 14.07 -2.43
CA ASP A 116 5.48 14.94 -1.25
C ASP A 116 5.55 14.14 0.07
N GLY A 117 5.47 12.82 0.02
CA GLY A 117 5.46 11.94 1.20
C GLY A 117 4.07 11.73 1.82
N ARG A 118 3.01 12.28 1.22
CA ARG A 118 1.64 12.02 1.67
C ARG A 118 1.27 10.56 1.45
N ALA A 119 0.81 9.91 2.51
CA ALA A 119 0.31 8.56 2.48
C ALA A 119 -1.12 8.55 1.90
N VAL A 120 -1.42 7.54 1.09
CA VAL A 120 -2.72 7.34 0.44
C VAL A 120 -3.13 5.88 0.62
N VAL A 121 -4.40 5.66 0.97
CA VAL A 121 -5.01 4.34 1.01
C VAL A 121 -6.32 4.35 0.26
N ALA A 122 -6.57 3.36 -0.60
CA ALA A 122 -7.86 3.21 -1.27
C ALA A 122 -8.60 1.96 -0.78
N ARG A 123 -9.80 2.19 -0.26
CA ARG A 123 -10.79 1.18 0.16
C ARG A 123 -12.13 1.87 0.39
N ASN A 124 -13.13 1.57 -0.43
CA ASN A 124 -14.48 2.18 -0.35
C ASN A 124 -14.46 3.72 -0.37
N GLY A 125 -13.49 4.29 -1.09
CA GLY A 125 -13.10 5.68 -1.00
C GLY A 125 -11.59 5.79 -1.02
N VAL A 126 -11.09 7.03 -0.91
CA VAL A 126 -9.66 7.30 -0.74
C VAL A 126 -9.45 7.95 0.61
N PHE A 127 -8.39 7.55 1.30
CA PHE A 127 -7.94 8.13 2.56
C PHE A 127 -6.55 8.68 2.35
N SER A 128 -6.23 9.79 2.98
CA SER A 128 -4.88 10.34 2.94
C SER A 128 -4.40 10.85 4.28
N GLN A 129 -3.10 10.78 4.51
CA GLN A 129 -2.45 11.34 5.67
C GLN A 129 -1.28 12.22 5.20
N ALA A 130 -1.29 13.49 5.60
CA ALA A 130 -0.20 14.41 5.32
C ALA A 130 1.11 13.93 5.98
N PRO A 131 2.29 14.28 5.44
CA PRO A 131 3.57 13.95 6.07
C PRO A 131 3.61 14.40 7.54
N GLY A 132 3.93 13.48 8.45
CA GLY A 132 4.00 13.74 9.89
C GLY A 132 2.66 13.92 10.61
N ALA A 133 1.52 13.82 9.92
CA ALA A 133 0.22 13.87 10.56
C ALA A 133 -0.13 12.54 11.25
N SER A 134 -0.96 12.61 12.29
CA SER A 134 -1.49 11.45 13.03
C SER A 134 -2.91 11.08 12.63
N THR A 135 -3.56 11.86 11.77
CA THR A 135 -4.95 11.69 11.38
C THR A 135 -5.09 11.47 9.88
N TRP A 136 -5.98 10.56 9.52
CA TRP A 136 -6.34 10.27 8.13
C TRP A 136 -7.59 11.07 7.74
N THR A 137 -7.53 11.72 6.57
CA THR A 137 -8.66 12.40 5.94
C THR A 137 -9.34 11.45 4.98
N HIS A 138 -10.66 11.32 5.07
CA HIS A 138 -11.46 10.53 4.15
C HIS A 138 -11.98 11.39 3.00
N HIS A 139 -11.75 10.93 1.78
CA HIS A 139 -12.18 11.52 0.52
C HIS A 139 -13.23 10.61 -0.13
N PRO A 140 -14.51 10.78 0.22
CA PRO A 140 -15.57 9.90 -0.26
C PRO A 140 -15.85 10.15 -1.74
N ARG A 141 -16.22 9.09 -2.47
CA ARG A 141 -16.76 9.19 -3.82
C ARG A 141 -18.14 9.89 -3.75
N PRO A 142 -18.34 11.06 -4.39
CA PRO A 142 -19.63 11.74 -4.40
C PRO A 142 -20.73 10.88 -5.06
N GLY A 143 -21.81 10.59 -4.35
CA GLY A 143 -22.98 9.89 -4.90
C GLY A 143 -22.92 8.35 -4.90
N ALA A 144 -21.82 7.72 -4.46
CA ALA A 144 -21.70 6.26 -4.42
C ALA A 144 -22.31 5.62 -3.16
N GLY A 145 -22.50 6.40 -2.09
CA GLY A 145 -22.69 5.81 -0.76
C GLY A 145 -21.55 4.84 -0.44
N THR A 146 -21.86 3.69 0.17
CA THR A 146 -20.90 2.62 0.47
C THR A 146 -20.72 1.59 -0.65
N ALA A 147 -21.32 1.80 -1.83
CA ALA A 147 -21.42 0.79 -2.88
C ALA A 147 -20.23 0.77 -3.86
N PHE A 148 -19.16 1.54 -3.59
CA PHE A 148 -17.94 1.48 -4.38
C PHE A 148 -16.91 0.56 -3.71
N SER A 149 -16.49 -0.51 -4.39
CA SER A 149 -15.39 -1.38 -3.94
C SER A 149 -14.17 -1.13 -4.80
N THR A 150 -13.07 -0.66 -4.21
CA THR A 150 -11.82 -0.42 -4.95
C THR A 150 -11.02 -1.71 -5.12
N TYR A 151 -10.55 -1.96 -6.34
CA TYR A 151 -9.72 -3.12 -6.69
C TYR A 151 -8.30 -2.74 -7.09
N HIS A 152 -8.12 -1.59 -7.72
CA HIS A 152 -6.80 -1.09 -8.11
C HIS A 152 -6.66 0.41 -7.83
N MET A 153 -5.43 0.81 -7.56
CA MET A 153 -5.03 2.18 -7.31
C MET A 153 -3.70 2.42 -8.03
N ALA A 154 -3.57 3.59 -8.65
CA ALA A 154 -2.31 4.08 -9.17
C ALA A 154 -2.13 5.54 -8.75
N ILE A 155 -0.90 5.94 -8.46
CA ILE A 155 -0.55 7.31 -8.09
C ILE A 155 0.52 7.82 -9.06
N SER A 156 0.22 8.92 -9.74
CA SER A 156 1.21 9.64 -10.53
C SER A 156 2.01 10.51 -9.58
N ARG A 157 3.26 10.12 -9.35
CA ARG A 157 4.17 10.86 -8.47
C ARG A 157 4.44 12.29 -8.96
N PRO A 158 4.59 12.59 -10.27
CA PRO A 158 4.87 13.95 -10.73
C PRO A 158 3.80 14.99 -10.41
N ASP A 159 2.52 14.64 -10.48
CA ASP A 159 1.40 15.58 -10.35
C ASP A 159 0.45 15.26 -9.19
N GLY A 160 0.64 14.14 -8.50
CA GLY A 160 -0.19 13.73 -7.37
C GLY A 160 -1.54 13.14 -7.77
N THR A 161 -1.80 12.92 -9.06
CA THR A 161 -3.07 12.35 -9.52
C THR A 161 -3.22 10.92 -9.02
N VAL A 162 -4.39 10.60 -8.48
CA VAL A 162 -4.75 9.24 -8.06
C VAL A 162 -5.79 8.67 -9.03
N TRP A 163 -5.55 7.47 -9.54
CA TRP A 163 -6.55 6.68 -10.25
C TRP A 163 -6.99 5.53 -9.38
N VAL A 164 -8.29 5.30 -9.35
CA VAL A 164 -8.89 4.15 -8.67
C VAL A 164 -9.82 3.43 -9.62
N ALA A 165 -9.63 2.12 -9.73
CA ALA A 165 -10.54 1.24 -10.46
C ALA A 165 -11.28 0.35 -9.45
N GLY A 166 -12.55 0.14 -9.69
CA GLY A 166 -13.40 -0.61 -8.77
C GLY A 166 -14.76 -0.92 -9.37
N GLU A 167 -15.63 -1.47 -8.53
CA GLU A 167 -17.01 -1.74 -8.88
C GLU A 167 -17.94 -0.74 -8.19
N GLU A 168 -18.87 -0.17 -8.98
CA GLU A 168 -20.00 0.61 -8.49
C GLU A 168 -21.28 0.11 -9.15
N ASN A 169 -22.29 -0.25 -8.35
CA ASN A 169 -23.57 -0.75 -8.84
C ASN A 169 -23.41 -1.91 -9.86
N PHE A 170 -22.50 -2.85 -9.56
CA PHE A 170 -22.15 -3.99 -10.42
C PHE A 170 -21.53 -3.62 -11.77
N GLN A 171 -20.99 -2.40 -11.89
CA GLN A 171 -20.28 -1.96 -13.07
C GLN A 171 -18.85 -1.57 -12.72
N LEU A 172 -17.91 -2.07 -13.51
CA LEU A 172 -16.52 -1.64 -13.41
C LEU A 172 -16.42 -0.17 -13.79
N ARG A 173 -15.72 0.58 -12.95
CA ARG A 173 -15.49 2.02 -13.09
C ARG A 173 -14.03 2.34 -12.88
N VAL A 174 -13.57 3.35 -13.59
CA VAL A 174 -12.26 3.96 -13.38
C VAL A 174 -12.48 5.44 -13.09
N PHE A 175 -11.97 5.91 -11.95
CA PHE A 175 -12.02 7.30 -11.56
C PHE A 175 -10.62 7.89 -11.50
N ARG A 176 -10.50 9.15 -11.93
CA ARG A 176 -9.33 10.01 -11.78
C ARG A 176 -9.62 11.06 -10.70
N ILE A 177 -8.66 11.27 -9.81
CA ILE A 177 -8.72 12.20 -8.68
C ILE A 177 -7.47 13.09 -8.77
N ASP A 178 -7.63 14.30 -9.28
CA ASP A 178 -6.53 15.25 -9.51
C ASP A 178 -6.09 15.97 -8.25
N ASP A 179 -7.03 16.18 -7.35
CA ASP A 179 -6.82 16.71 -6.02
C ASP A 179 -7.70 15.88 -5.09
N LEU A 180 -7.10 15.35 -4.03
CA LEU A 180 -7.80 14.47 -3.10
C LEU A 180 -8.98 15.18 -2.43
N ASP A 181 -8.90 16.49 -2.28
CA ASP A 181 -9.98 17.33 -1.73
C ASP A 181 -11.03 17.73 -2.80
N ALA A 182 -10.87 17.29 -4.06
CA ALA A 182 -11.70 17.68 -5.20
C ALA A 182 -12.59 16.54 -5.73
N THR A 183 -13.21 16.78 -6.90
CA THR A 183 -14.19 15.88 -7.49
C THR A 183 -13.55 14.69 -8.19
N TRP A 184 -14.12 13.50 -7.95
CA TRP A 184 -13.82 12.28 -8.67
C TRP A 184 -14.33 12.38 -10.11
N THR A 185 -13.45 12.20 -11.09
CA THR A 185 -13.80 12.24 -12.51
C THR A 185 -13.92 10.82 -13.06
N ASP A 186 -15.10 10.43 -13.53
CA ASP A 186 -15.30 9.15 -14.21
C ASP A 186 -14.60 9.17 -15.58
N VAL A 187 -13.65 8.27 -15.76
CA VAL A 187 -12.86 8.09 -16.99
C VAL A 187 -13.01 6.67 -17.54
N THR A 188 -14.08 5.98 -17.16
CA THR A 188 -14.40 4.63 -17.61
C THR A 188 -14.47 4.59 -19.15
N PRO A 189 -13.66 3.74 -19.82
CA PRO A 189 -13.68 3.64 -21.27
C PRO A 189 -15.07 3.30 -21.83
N ALA A 190 -15.42 3.89 -22.97
CA ALA A 190 -16.68 3.55 -23.64
C ALA A 190 -16.71 2.05 -24.01
N GLY A 191 -17.83 1.38 -23.73
CA GLY A 191 -18.02 -0.05 -24.00
C GLY A 191 -17.56 -1.01 -22.89
N SER A 192 -17.05 -0.51 -21.76
CA SER A 192 -16.69 -1.36 -20.61
C SER A 192 -17.83 -1.57 -19.59
N THR A 193 -19.02 -1.04 -19.87
CA THR A 193 -20.25 -1.43 -19.16
C THR A 193 -20.73 -2.78 -19.68
N ALA A 194 -21.36 -3.59 -18.81
CA ALA A 194 -21.70 -5.01 -19.01
C ALA A 194 -22.57 -5.37 -20.25
N GLU A 195 -22.84 -4.44 -21.16
CA GLU A 195 -23.48 -4.70 -22.46
C GLU A 195 -22.58 -5.48 -23.43
N ALA A 196 -21.26 -5.58 -23.17
CA ALA A 196 -20.33 -6.28 -24.05
C ALA A 196 -20.32 -7.83 -23.89
N TYR A 197 -21.05 -8.40 -22.94
CA TYR A 197 -21.06 -9.86 -22.69
C TYR A 197 -22.33 -10.58 -23.18
N THR A 198 -23.20 -9.90 -23.94
CA THR A 198 -24.44 -10.48 -24.50
C THR A 198 -24.45 -10.60 -26.04
N GLN A 199 -23.28 -10.52 -26.72
CA GLN A 199 -23.17 -10.84 -28.15
C GLN A 199 -22.50 -12.19 -28.39
#